data_AF-A0A6N8U2K2-F1
#
_entry.id   AF-A0A6N8U2K2-F1
#
_cell.length_a   1.000
_cell.length_b   1.000
_cell.length_c   1.000
_cell.angle_alpha   90.00
_cell.angle_beta   90.00
_cell.angle_gamma   90.00
#
_symmetry.space_group_name_H-M   'P 1'
#
loop_
_entity.id
_entity.type
_entity.pdbx_description
1 polymer ?
#
loop_
_entity_poly.entity_id
_entity_poly.type
_entity_poly.pdbx_seq_one_letter_code
_entity_poly.pdbx_strand_id
1 'polypeptide(L)'
;MEIIGLLAGLAIVGILLVIFFSLIGLVKWLLQGYFLFRVAEKKNLDIPLLGFVPFGTFYLGGQMFDGHVLDRGKFNPKTIGLTFAIVGLVVYVMGLSIGDIAISYVLMESIAFLGIFKAYTKNFGTAALLAVLNMITVGIASIIILFLYNRKLEEDAMGIVDESDIGEEQYKSI
;
A
#
# COMPACT_ATOMS: atom_id res chain seq x y z
N MET A 1 -20.40 11.00 -43.40
CA MET A 1 -19.51 11.97 -42.74
C MET A 1 -19.82 12.10 -41.25
N GLU A 2 -21.10 12.15 -40.85
CA GLU A 2 -21.53 12.29 -39.45
C GLU A 2 -21.08 11.14 -38.51
N ILE A 3 -21.13 9.88 -38.95
CA ILE A 3 -20.70 8.72 -38.14
C ILE A 3 -19.19 8.77 -37.85
N ILE A 4 -18.37 9.19 -38.81
CA ILE A 4 -16.91 9.32 -38.64
C ILE A 4 -16.61 10.48 -37.67
N GLY A 5 -17.35 11.58 -37.75
CA GLY A 5 -17.26 12.69 -36.79
C GLY A 5 -17.65 12.29 -35.37
N LEU A 6 -18.73 11.50 -35.21
CA LEU A 6 -19.17 10.96 -33.92
C LEU A 6 -18.11 10.02 -33.31
N LEU A 7 -17.56 9.10 -34.11
CA LEU A 7 -16.51 8.17 -33.68
C LEU A 7 -15.22 8.91 -33.29
N ALA A 8 -14.83 9.93 -34.06
CA ALA A 8 -13.68 10.78 -33.72
C ALA A 8 -13.90 11.56 -32.42
N GLY A 9 -15.10 12.12 -32.22
CA GLY A 9 -15.48 12.79 -30.97
C GLY A 9 -15.43 11.84 -29.75
N LEU A 10 -16.00 10.64 -29.89
CA LEU A 10 -15.94 9.61 -28.85
C LEU A 10 -14.50 9.17 -28.54
N ALA A 11 -13.66 9.01 -29.57
CA ALA A 11 -12.25 8.67 -29.41
C ALA A 11 -11.49 9.75 -28.63
N ILE A 12 -11.73 11.04 -28.93
CA ILE A 12 -11.12 12.16 -28.21
C ILE A 12 -11.55 12.15 -26.73
N VAL A 13 -12.84 11.98 -26.45
CA VAL A 13 -13.35 11.88 -25.07
C VAL A 13 -12.69 10.71 -24.35
N GLY A 14 -12.58 9.55 -25.00
CA GLY A 14 -11.88 8.38 -24.45
C GLY A 14 -10.43 8.66 -24.09
N ILE A 15 -9.67 9.30 -24.99
CA ILE A 15 -8.27 9.68 -24.75
C ILE A 15 -8.16 10.66 -23.57
N LEU A 16 -9.01 11.68 -23.51
CA LEU A 16 -9.02 12.65 -22.43
C LEU A 16 -9.30 11.99 -21.06
N LEU A 17 -10.24 11.05 -21.02
CA LEU A 17 -10.52 10.27 -19.80
C LEU A 17 -9.31 9.43 -19.38
N VAL A 18 -8.66 8.74 -20.33
CA VAL A 18 -7.46 7.94 -20.03
C VAL A 18 -6.35 8.82 -19.46
N ILE A 19 -6.10 9.99 -20.04
CA ILE A 19 -5.08 10.94 -19.53
C ILE A 19 -5.45 11.40 -18.12
N PHE A 20 -6.72 11.81 -17.91
CA PHE A 20 -7.19 12.28 -16.61
C PHE A 20 -7.03 11.24 -15.51
N PHE A 21 -7.49 10.00 -15.73
CA PHE A 21 -7.34 8.92 -14.77
C PHE A 21 -5.88 8.49 -14.57
N SER A 22 -5.05 8.56 -15.61
CA SER A 22 -3.61 8.29 -15.50
C SER A 22 -2.92 9.30 -14.59
N LEU A 23 -3.27 10.59 -14.69
CA LEU A 23 -2.73 11.63 -13.81
C LEU A 23 -3.16 11.43 -12.36
N ILE A 24 -4.44 11.11 -12.11
CA ILE A 24 -4.93 10.81 -10.77
C ILE A 24 -4.21 9.57 -10.20
N GLY A 25 -4.07 8.51 -11.01
CA GLY A 25 -3.35 7.31 -10.62
C GLY A 25 -1.89 7.59 -10.27
N LEU A 26 -1.21 8.44 -11.05
CA LEU A 26 0.16 8.86 -10.79
C LEU A 26 0.28 9.64 -9.47
N VAL A 27 -0.61 10.61 -9.22
CA VAL A 27 -0.62 11.38 -7.97
C VAL A 27 -0.88 10.46 -6.76
N LYS A 28 -1.88 9.57 -6.87
CA LYS A 28 -2.17 8.54 -5.86
C LYS A 28 -0.94 7.70 -5.57
N TRP A 29 -0.29 7.19 -6.62
CA TRP A 29 0.89 6.34 -6.50
C TRP A 29 2.07 7.06 -5.84
N LEU A 30 2.35 8.31 -6.21
CA LEU A 30 3.41 9.11 -5.61
C LEU A 30 3.15 9.41 -4.12
N LEU A 31 1.91 9.77 -3.76
CA LEU A 31 1.53 10.03 -2.37
C LEU A 31 1.66 8.77 -1.51
N GLN A 32 1.14 7.65 -1.99
CA GLN A 32 1.22 6.38 -1.28
C GLN A 32 2.68 5.93 -1.13
N GLY A 33 3.47 6.03 -2.20
CA GLY A 33 4.89 5.68 -2.19
C GLY A 33 5.70 6.56 -1.22
N TYR A 34 5.40 7.85 -1.17
CA TYR A 34 6.02 8.78 -0.23
C TYR A 34 5.77 8.40 1.23
N PHE A 35 4.50 8.17 1.62
CA PHE A 35 4.22 7.81 3.01
C PHE A 35 4.73 6.40 3.36
N LEU A 36 4.66 5.46 2.43
CA LEU A 36 5.23 4.13 2.63
C LEU A 36 6.76 4.21 2.82
N PHE A 37 7.45 5.02 2.02
CA PHE A 37 8.88 5.30 2.20
C PHE A 37 9.17 5.84 3.61
N ARG A 38 8.40 6.82 4.09
CA ARG A 38 8.58 7.40 5.43
C ARG A 38 8.36 6.39 6.55
N VAL A 39 7.30 5.58 6.47
CA VAL A 39 7.04 4.52 7.45
C VAL A 39 8.16 3.47 7.41
N ALA A 40 8.57 3.04 6.22
CA ALA A 40 9.66 2.07 6.04
C ALA A 40 11.01 2.59 6.58
N GLU A 41 11.29 3.87 6.38
CA GLU A 41 12.50 4.54 6.91
C GLU A 41 12.49 4.56 8.45
N LYS A 42 11.39 4.99 9.07
CA LYS A 42 11.24 5.01 10.54
C LYS A 42 11.26 3.63 11.17
N LYS A 43 10.77 2.62 10.45
CA LYS A 43 10.84 1.22 10.85
C LYS A 43 12.17 0.55 10.48
N ASN A 44 13.17 1.28 9.96
CA ASN A 44 14.49 0.73 9.61
C ASN A 44 14.47 -0.47 8.64
N LEU A 45 13.50 -0.52 7.71
CA LEU A 45 13.44 -1.57 6.69
C LEU A 45 14.61 -1.46 5.68
N ASP A 46 15.00 -2.61 5.11
CA ASP A 46 16.14 -2.78 4.21
C ASP A 46 16.19 -1.79 3.03
N ILE A 47 15.09 -1.63 2.28
CA ILE A 47 15.05 -0.82 1.05
C ILE A 47 13.78 0.04 0.98
N PRO A 48 13.68 1.15 1.73
CA PRO A 48 12.49 2.01 1.76
C PRO A 48 12.10 2.59 0.39
N LEU A 49 13.08 2.76 -0.51
CA LEU A 49 12.89 3.23 -1.88
C LEU A 49 11.95 2.35 -2.71
N LEU A 50 11.76 1.08 -2.34
CA LEU A 50 10.79 0.20 -2.99
C LEU A 50 9.34 0.70 -2.87
N GLY A 51 9.05 1.66 -1.98
CA GLY A 51 7.75 2.32 -1.91
C GLY A 51 7.36 3.05 -3.20
N PHE A 52 8.34 3.47 -4.00
CA PHE A 52 8.12 4.12 -5.31
C PHE A 52 8.28 3.17 -6.50
N VAL A 53 8.47 1.87 -6.27
CA VAL A 53 8.64 0.90 -7.35
C VAL A 53 7.34 0.11 -7.48
N PRO A 54 6.77 -0.04 -8.70
CA PRO A 54 5.63 -0.93 -8.90
C PRO A 54 5.97 -2.32 -8.34
N PHE A 55 5.05 -2.93 -7.58
CA PHE A 55 5.27 -4.19 -6.84
C PHE A 55 6.30 -4.13 -5.69
N GLY A 56 7.15 -3.10 -5.62
CA GLY A 56 8.04 -2.85 -4.48
C GLY A 56 7.27 -2.51 -3.20
N THR A 57 6.09 -1.91 -3.34
CA THR A 57 5.12 -1.72 -2.24
C THR A 57 4.71 -3.05 -1.60
N PHE A 58 4.64 -4.13 -2.37
CA PHE A 58 4.26 -5.46 -1.88
C PHE A 58 5.36 -6.08 -1.03
N TYR A 59 6.62 -5.85 -1.42
CA TYR A 59 7.77 -6.26 -0.62
C TYR A 59 7.75 -5.58 0.75
N LEU A 60 7.62 -4.25 0.79
CA LEU A 60 7.60 -3.49 2.04
C LEU A 60 6.38 -3.85 2.92
N GLY A 61 5.20 -4.01 2.32
CA GLY A 61 4.00 -4.44 3.03
C GLY A 61 4.14 -5.83 3.65
N GLY A 62 4.67 -6.80 2.89
CA GLY A 62 4.89 -8.15 3.39
C GLY A 62 6.03 -8.27 4.41
N GLN A 63 7.08 -7.44 4.33
CA GLN A 63 8.08 -7.39 5.41
C GLN A 63 7.47 -6.98 6.75
N MET A 64 6.48 -6.07 6.75
CA MET A 64 5.77 -5.70 7.97
C MET A 64 4.80 -6.80 8.46
N PHE A 65 4.43 -7.74 7.60
CA PHE A 65 3.62 -8.90 7.98
C PHE A 65 4.45 -9.94 8.76
N ASP A 66 5.70 -10.17 8.34
CA ASP A 66 6.60 -11.17 8.92
C ASP A 66 7.07 -10.83 10.34
N GLY A 67 6.89 -9.59 10.82
CA GLY A 67 7.29 -9.14 12.16
C GLY A 67 8.81 -9.07 12.38
N HIS A 68 9.59 -9.75 11.54
CA HIS A 68 11.02 -9.57 11.38
C HIS A 68 11.26 -8.35 10.49
N VAL A 69 11.26 -7.18 11.11
CA VAL A 69 11.84 -5.97 10.52
C VAL A 69 13.30 -6.29 10.24
N LEU A 70 13.63 -6.57 8.97
CA LEU A 70 15.00 -6.79 8.57
C LEU A 70 15.75 -5.46 8.75
N ASP A 71 16.68 -5.43 9.70
CA ASP A 71 17.63 -4.34 9.85
C ASP A 71 18.36 -4.13 8.53
N ARG A 72 18.43 -2.87 8.08
CA ARG A 72 19.16 -2.45 6.88
C ARG A 72 20.47 -3.22 6.67
N GLY A 73 20.54 -3.96 5.56
CA GLY A 73 21.72 -4.69 5.10
C GLY A 73 21.66 -6.20 5.30
N LYS A 74 20.57 -6.76 5.87
CA LYS A 74 20.39 -8.20 6.07
C LYS A 74 19.30 -8.75 5.16
N PHE A 75 19.53 -8.75 3.85
CA PHE A 75 18.57 -9.29 2.89
C PHE A 75 18.33 -10.79 3.12
N ASN A 76 17.13 -11.16 3.58
CA ASN A 76 16.69 -12.55 3.64
C ASN A 76 15.62 -12.83 2.56
N PRO A 77 15.93 -13.62 1.52
CA PRO A 77 15.03 -13.86 0.39
C PRO A 77 13.80 -14.73 0.73
N LYS A 78 13.64 -15.21 1.97
CA LYS A 78 12.51 -16.06 2.37
C LYS A 78 11.31 -15.29 2.97
N THR A 79 11.25 -13.97 2.77
CA THR A 79 10.18 -13.13 3.32
C THR A 79 8.88 -13.24 2.50
N ILE A 80 7.74 -13.16 3.18
CA ILE A 80 6.40 -13.11 2.56
C ILE A 80 6.30 -11.91 1.61
N GLY A 81 6.98 -10.80 1.91
CA GLY A 81 7.07 -9.64 1.01
C GLY A 81 7.65 -9.97 -0.36
N LEU A 82 8.71 -10.77 -0.44
CA LEU A 82 9.27 -11.18 -1.73
C LEU A 82 8.29 -12.08 -2.49
N THR A 83 7.57 -12.95 -1.78
CA THR A 83 6.54 -13.81 -2.37
C THR A 83 5.41 -12.97 -2.98
N PHE A 84 4.89 -11.97 -2.27
CA PHE A 84 3.87 -11.08 -2.80
C PHE A 84 4.36 -10.25 -4.01
N ALA A 85 5.62 -9.78 -3.97
CA ALA A 85 6.20 -9.06 -5.10
C ALA A 85 6.31 -9.95 -6.36
N ILE A 86 6.78 -11.20 -6.20
CA ILE A 86 6.89 -12.16 -7.30
C ILE A 86 5.51 -12.54 -7.85
N VAL A 87 4.55 -12.88 -6.97
CA VAL A 87 3.17 -13.20 -7.39
C VAL A 87 2.57 -12.02 -8.14
N GLY A 88 2.77 -10.80 -7.65
CA GLY A 88 2.29 -9.60 -8.31
C GLY A 88 2.85 -9.39 -9.71
N LEU A 89 4.16 -9.60 -9.86
CA LEU A 89 4.82 -9.52 -11.16
C LEU A 89 4.33 -10.62 -12.11
N VAL A 90 4.16 -11.85 -11.63
CA VAL A 90 3.66 -12.97 -12.44
C VAL A 90 2.26 -12.67 -12.95
N VAL A 91 1.35 -12.24 -12.07
CA VAL A 91 -0.02 -11.87 -12.44
C VAL A 91 -0.04 -10.76 -13.49
N TYR A 92 0.87 -9.78 -13.37
CA TYR A 92 1.02 -8.72 -14.37
C TYR A 92 1.45 -9.23 -15.75
N VAL A 93 2.36 -10.22 -15.80
CA VAL A 93 2.92 -10.76 -17.05
C VAL A 93 2.00 -11.77 -17.74
N MET A 94 1.00 -12.33 -17.05
CA MET A 94 0.07 -13.35 -17.59
C MET A 94 -0.83 -12.87 -18.75
N GLY A 95 -0.62 -11.67 -19.30
CA GLY A 95 -1.36 -11.18 -20.46
C GLY A 95 -2.82 -10.84 -20.16
N LEU A 96 -3.12 -10.54 -18.89
CA LEU A 96 -4.42 -10.10 -18.42
C LEU A 96 -4.86 -8.80 -19.12
N SER A 97 -6.16 -8.58 -19.25
CA SER A 97 -6.66 -7.31 -19.76
C SER A 97 -6.26 -6.16 -18.84
N ILE A 98 -6.23 -4.93 -19.35
CA ILE A 98 -5.87 -3.74 -18.55
C ILE A 98 -6.77 -3.62 -17.30
N GLY A 99 -8.05 -3.99 -17.43
CA GLY A 99 -8.99 -4.00 -16.31
C GLY A 99 -8.63 -5.07 -15.27
N ASP A 100 -8.32 -6.28 -15.71
CA ASP A 100 -7.92 -7.38 -14.82
C ASP A 100 -6.62 -7.08 -14.10
N ILE A 101 -5.66 -6.43 -14.77
CA ILE A 101 -4.41 -5.97 -14.15
C ILE A 101 -4.70 -4.94 -13.06
N ALA A 102 -5.57 -3.96 -13.34
CA ALA A 102 -5.92 -2.92 -12.37
C ALA A 102 -6.60 -3.52 -11.13
N ILE A 103 -7.57 -4.42 -11.31
CA ILE A 103 -8.28 -5.10 -10.22
C ILE A 103 -7.30 -5.96 -9.41
N SER A 104 -6.49 -6.77 -10.10
CA SER A 104 -5.51 -7.65 -9.44
C SER A 104 -4.47 -6.86 -8.66
N TYR A 105 -4.00 -5.74 -9.22
CA TYR A 105 -3.07 -4.85 -8.53
C TYR A 105 -3.67 -4.30 -7.24
N VAL A 106 -4.90 -3.78 -7.27
CA VAL A 106 -5.58 -3.23 -6.08
C VAL A 106 -5.83 -4.32 -5.03
N LEU A 107 -6.21 -5.52 -5.47
CA LEU A 107 -6.40 -6.68 -4.60
C LEU A 107 -5.09 -7.07 -3.88
N MET A 108 -4.02 -7.28 -4.66
CA MET A 108 -2.71 -7.65 -4.12
C MET A 108 -2.11 -6.55 -3.26
N GLU A 109 -2.28 -5.29 -3.65
CA GLU A 109 -1.90 -4.12 -2.86
C GLU A 109 -2.58 -4.15 -1.49
N SER A 110 -3.89 -4.40 -1.45
CA SER A 110 -4.65 -4.46 -0.22
C SER A 110 -4.23 -5.63 0.68
N ILE A 111 -3.92 -6.79 0.09
CA ILE A 111 -3.37 -7.93 0.83
C ILE A 111 -1.99 -7.61 1.38
N ALA A 112 -1.10 -7.01 0.59
CA ALA A 112 0.23 -6.65 1.03
C ALA A 112 0.21 -5.60 2.16
N PHE A 113 -0.73 -4.65 2.11
CA PHE A 113 -0.90 -3.66 3.17
C PHE A 113 -1.47 -4.23 4.49
N LEU A 114 -1.95 -5.48 4.52
CA LEU A 114 -2.40 -6.11 5.78
C LEU A 114 -1.31 -6.06 6.86
N GLY A 115 -0.05 -6.27 6.48
CA GLY A 115 1.08 -6.18 7.41
C GLY A 115 1.21 -4.79 8.03
N ILE A 116 1.13 -3.75 7.20
CA ILE A 116 1.17 -2.34 7.62
C ILE A 116 -0.04 -1.99 8.48
N PHE A 117 -1.25 -2.39 8.08
CA PHE A 117 -2.48 -2.10 8.82
C PHE A 117 -2.50 -2.81 10.17
N LYS A 118 -2.00 -4.04 10.24
CA LYS A 118 -1.82 -4.77 11.50
C LYS A 118 -0.78 -4.08 12.38
N ALA A 119 0.35 -3.64 11.81
CA ALA A 119 1.39 -2.92 12.54
C ALA A 119 0.93 -1.56 13.06
N TYR A 120 -0.02 -0.90 12.38
CA TYR A 120 -0.64 0.34 12.83
C TYR A 120 -1.72 0.11 13.90
N THR A 121 -2.67 -0.80 13.65
CA THR A 121 -3.85 -1.00 14.51
C THR A 121 -3.61 -1.93 15.69
N LYS A 122 -2.50 -2.70 15.68
CA LYS A 122 -2.20 -3.80 16.61
C LYS A 122 -3.27 -4.90 16.66
N ASN A 123 -4.29 -4.88 15.77
CA ASN A 123 -5.40 -5.82 15.75
C ASN A 123 -5.64 -6.37 14.33
N PHE A 124 -5.62 -7.69 14.17
CA PHE A 124 -5.77 -8.31 12.85
C PHE A 124 -7.17 -8.12 12.24
N GLY A 125 -8.24 -8.14 13.05
CA GLY A 125 -9.61 -7.93 12.57
C GLY A 125 -9.79 -6.52 12.00
N THR A 126 -9.33 -5.50 12.71
CA THR A 126 -9.35 -4.11 12.23
C THR A 126 -8.48 -3.94 10.99
N ALA A 127 -7.29 -4.56 10.96
CA ALA A 127 -6.41 -4.54 9.79
C ALA A 127 -7.07 -5.16 8.54
N ALA A 128 -7.79 -6.27 8.70
CA ALA A 128 -8.54 -6.90 7.62
C ALA A 128 -9.66 -6.00 7.09
N LEU A 129 -10.40 -5.33 7.98
CA LEU A 129 -11.41 -4.35 7.58
C LEU A 129 -10.79 -3.17 6.81
N LEU A 130 -9.62 -2.68 7.25
CA LEU A 130 -8.88 -1.64 6.53
C LEU A 130 -8.39 -2.11 5.15
N ALA A 131 -7.99 -3.38 5.00
CA ALA A 131 -7.65 -3.94 3.70
C ALA A 131 -8.85 -4.03 2.75
N VAL A 132 -10.02 -4.43 3.27
CA VAL A 132 -11.27 -4.41 2.50
C VAL A 132 -11.64 -2.98 2.11
N LEU A 133 -11.54 -2.02 3.03
CA LEU A 133 -11.77 -0.61 2.76
C LEU A 133 -10.79 -0.07 1.70
N ASN A 134 -9.53 -0.47 1.77
CA ASN A 134 -8.51 -0.10 0.79
C ASN A 134 -8.85 -0.63 -0.61
N MET A 135 -9.35 -1.86 -0.71
CA MET A 135 -9.78 -2.42 -1.98
C MET A 135 -10.96 -1.65 -2.57
N ILE A 136 -11.99 -1.37 -1.77
CA ILE A 136 -13.20 -0.64 -2.20
C ILE A 136 -12.86 0.79 -2.63
N THR A 137 -11.92 1.43 -1.94
CA THR A 137 -11.49 2.80 -2.23
C THR A 137 -10.34 2.89 -3.23
N VAL A 138 -10.00 1.79 -3.92
CA VAL A 138 -8.96 1.75 -4.96
C VAL A 138 -7.61 2.27 -4.45
N GLY A 139 -7.26 1.89 -3.22
CA GLY A 139 -5.99 2.22 -2.59
C GLY A 139 -5.95 3.56 -1.83
N ILE A 140 -7.02 4.37 -1.85
CA ILE A 140 -7.03 5.67 -1.17
C ILE A 140 -6.90 5.51 0.36
N ALA A 141 -7.56 4.50 0.95
CA ALA A 141 -7.48 4.27 2.39
C ALA A 141 -6.03 4.07 2.88
N SER A 142 -5.20 3.35 2.12
CA SER A 142 -3.79 3.12 2.49
C SER A 142 -3.01 4.41 2.63
N ILE A 143 -3.27 5.43 1.81
CA ILE A 143 -2.59 6.73 1.91
C ILE A 143 -2.89 7.38 3.26
N ILE A 144 -4.16 7.40 3.66
CA ILE A 144 -4.59 7.99 4.93
C ILE A 144 -3.98 7.21 6.10
N ILE A 145 -4.05 5.88 6.07
CA ILE A 145 -3.51 5.04 7.13
C ILE A 145 -1.98 5.16 7.22
N LEU A 146 -1.26 5.22 6.10
CA LEU A 146 0.19 5.43 6.07
C LEU A 146 0.56 6.81 6.62
N PHE A 147 -0.20 7.86 6.30
CA PHE A 147 -0.01 9.19 6.88
C PHE A 147 -0.19 9.16 8.40
N LEU A 148 -1.29 8.58 8.88
CA LEU A 148 -1.57 8.46 10.32
C LEU A 148 -0.51 7.62 11.02
N TYR A 149 -0.07 6.54 10.40
CA TYR A 149 0.96 5.68 10.97
C TYR A 149 2.31 6.40 11.02
N ASN A 150 2.68 7.13 9.96
CA ASN A 150 3.88 7.97 9.97
C ASN A 150 3.86 8.97 11.13
N ARG A 151 2.72 9.63 11.35
CA ARG A 151 2.54 10.59 12.45
C ARG A 151 2.65 9.91 13.81
N LYS A 152 2.00 8.76 14.00
CA LYS A 152 2.10 7.97 15.24
C LYS A 152 3.56 7.61 15.56
N LEU A 153 4.32 7.14 14.57
CA LEU A 153 5.75 6.84 14.75
C LEU A 153 6.60 8.07 15.08
N GLU A 154 6.18 9.26 14.66
CA GLU A 154 6.79 10.54 15.02
C GLU A 154 6.51 10.91 16.49
N GLU A 155 5.26 10.76 16.93
CA GLU A 155 4.82 10.99 18.31
C GLU A 155 5.51 10.02 19.28
N ASP A 156 5.59 8.74 18.94
CA ASP A 156 6.29 7.71 19.71
C ASP A 156 7.77 8.06 19.90
N ALA A 157 8.44 8.56 18.84
CA ALA A 157 9.85 8.96 18.89
C ALA A 157 10.08 10.22 19.74
N MET A 158 9.07 11.08 19.87
CA MET A 158 9.10 12.28 20.70
C MET A 158 8.69 12.02 22.16
N GLY A 159 8.31 10.78 22.51
CA GLY A 159 7.86 10.43 23.86
C GLY A 159 6.48 10.98 24.21
N ILE A 160 5.66 11.35 23.22
CA ILE A 160 4.28 11.76 23.42
C ILE A 160 3.47 10.47 23.60
N VAL A 161 3.07 10.17 24.84
CA VAL A 161 2.35 8.93 25.18
C VAL A 161 0.94 8.96 24.58
N ASP A 162 0.65 7.99 23.72
CA ASP A 162 -0.70 7.68 23.24
C ASP A 162 -1.49 7.03 24.40
N GLU A 163 -2.43 7.77 25.01
CA GLU A 163 -3.25 7.29 26.15
C GLU A 163 -4.05 6.02 25.84
N SER A 164 -4.19 5.64 24.56
CA SER A 164 -4.85 4.40 24.16
C SER A 164 -4.03 3.13 24.47
N ASP A 165 -2.71 3.23 24.67
CA ASP A 165 -1.84 2.10 25.05
C ASP A 165 -1.87 1.81 26.57
N ILE A 166 -2.30 2.77 27.39
CA ILE A 166 -2.33 2.63 28.86
C ILE A 166 -3.40 1.61 29.30
N GLY A 167 -4.47 1.44 28.50
CA GLY A 167 -5.56 0.51 28.79
C GLY A 167 -5.20 -0.98 28.64
N GLU A 168 -4.23 -1.33 27.79
CA GLU A 168 -3.84 -2.73 27.58
C GLU A 168 -2.86 -3.24 28.66
N GLU A 169 -1.97 -2.40 29.18
CA GLU A 169 -1.03 -2.83 30.22
C GLU A 169 -1.71 -3.02 31.58
N GLN A 170 -2.71 -2.20 31.91
CA GLN A 170 -3.46 -2.35 33.16
C GLN A 170 -4.24 -3.67 33.23
N TYR A 171 -4.69 -4.21 32.08
CA TYR A 171 -5.43 -5.48 32.04
C TYR A 171 -4.54 -6.72 32.13
N LYS A 172 -3.23 -6.61 31.87
CA LYS A 172 -2.28 -7.72 32.01
C LYS A 172 -1.70 -7.89 33.43
N SER A 173 -2.10 -7.02 34.36
CA SER A 173 -1.62 -7.03 35.76
C SER A 173 -2.70 -7.40 36.79
N ILE A 174 -3.84 -7.92 36.34
CA ILE A 174 -4.92 -8.45 37.19
C ILE A 174 -5.07 -9.95 36.94
#